data_AF-A0A8J4T1Y0-F1
#
_entry.id   AF-A0A8J4T1Y0-F1
#
_cell.length_a   1.000
_cell.length_b   1.000
_cell.length_c   1.000
_cell.angle_alpha   90.00
_cell.angle_beta   90.00
_cell.angle_gamma   90.00
#
_symmetry.space_group_name_H-M   'P 1'
#
loop_
_entity.id
_entity.type
_entity.pdbx_description
1 polymer ?
#
loop_
_entity_poly.entity_id
_entity_poly.type
_entity_poly.pdbx_seq_one_letter_code
_entity_poly.pdbx_strand_id
1 'polypeptide(L)'
;MLKSTRVVVRICSRVQVWSLPSTSVHPIRCFVASTQQGELQRMQDDYVYMCKRCEDRAREMEHTDPYGVFVNNEVKLGKLHIFGFDYDHTLATYTPALDEFIFNEARDWMVRQMRYPDDLLDMNYAADFAIRGLHFDAKRGYLMKVDAFHNIQLDTVHRGLTPVSYEESLAAFHGNHLPSTSLKQQISPGSGLSASSPSKVCPQFPSNIHPIYCIVNNHG
;
A
#
# COMPACT_ATOMS: atom_id res chain seq x y z
N MET A 1 21.77 -4.73 37.45
CA MET A 1 20.67 -5.72 37.40
C MET A 1 19.56 -5.15 36.52
N LEU A 2 19.51 -5.52 35.24
CA LEU A 2 18.42 -5.12 34.34
C LEU A 2 17.43 -6.27 34.25
N LYS A 3 16.21 -6.03 34.74
CA LYS A 3 15.13 -7.02 34.78
C LYS A 3 14.69 -7.31 33.35
N SER A 4 14.59 -8.61 33.04
CA SER A 4 14.03 -9.15 31.81
C SER A 4 12.65 -8.56 31.57
N THR A 5 12.53 -7.73 30.53
CA THR A 5 11.24 -7.19 30.07
C THR A 5 10.95 -7.85 28.74
N ARG A 6 9.84 -8.59 28.66
CA ARG A 6 9.37 -9.19 27.42
C ARG A 6 8.97 -8.06 26.46
N VAL A 7 9.71 -7.91 25.37
CA VAL A 7 9.37 -6.96 24.31
C VAL A 7 8.43 -7.66 23.33
N VAL A 8 7.20 -7.16 23.24
CA VAL A 8 6.24 -7.54 22.19
C VAL A 8 6.56 -6.71 20.97
N VAL A 9 7.07 -7.35 19.90
CA VAL A 9 7.29 -6.70 18.61
C VAL A 9 5.93 -6.46 17.96
N ARG A 10 5.55 -5.19 17.79
CA ARG A 10 4.34 -4.78 17.09
C ARG A 10 4.68 -4.50 15.64
N ILE A 11 4.11 -5.28 14.73
CA ILE A 11 4.01 -4.91 13.32
C ILE A 11 2.99 -3.76 13.27
N CYS A 12 3.42 -2.58 12.82
CA CYS A 12 2.55 -1.42 12.62
C CYS A 12 1.53 -1.73 11.53
N SER A 13 0.39 -2.31 11.90
CA SER A 13 -0.82 -2.31 11.09
C SER A 13 -1.64 -1.10 11.53
N ARG A 14 -1.44 0.04 10.87
CA ARG A 14 -2.46 1.09 10.87
C ARG A 14 -3.69 0.47 10.21
N VAL A 15 -4.65 0.02 11.02
CA VAL A 15 -5.95 -0.43 10.53
C VAL A 15 -6.68 0.83 10.12
N GLN A 16 -6.50 1.26 8.86
CA GLN A 16 -7.48 2.11 8.22
C GLN A 16 -8.66 1.22 7.86
N VAL A 17 -9.74 1.37 8.62
CA VAL A 17 -11.03 0.80 8.28
C VAL A 17 -11.53 1.57 7.07
N TRP A 18 -11.49 0.94 5.90
CA TRP A 18 -12.13 1.46 4.70
C TRP A 18 -13.63 1.23 4.85
N SER A 19 -14.39 2.29 5.08
CA SER A 19 -15.84 2.25 4.96
C SER A 19 -16.19 2.11 3.48
N LEU A 20 -16.46 0.89 3.03
CA LEU A 20 -17.07 0.65 1.72
C LEU A 20 -18.51 1.21 1.74
N PRO A 21 -18.96 1.94 0.70
CA PRO A 21 -20.37 2.23 0.53
C PRO A 21 -21.14 0.92 0.36
N SER A 22 -22.14 0.75 1.22
CA SER A 22 -23.07 -0.37 1.25
C SER A 22 -23.86 -0.47 -0.06
N THR A 23 -23.32 -1.15 -1.07
CA THR A 23 -24.13 -1.68 -2.17
C THR A 23 -23.44 -2.88 -2.80
N SER A 24 -24.22 -3.95 -3.00
CA SER A 24 -23.95 -5.16 -3.77
C SER A 24 -23.18 -6.29 -3.05
N VAL A 25 -23.90 -7.00 -2.18
CA VAL A 25 -23.54 -8.37 -1.75
C VAL A 25 -23.82 -9.32 -2.92
N HIS A 26 -22.79 -9.86 -3.56
CA HIS A 26 -22.93 -11.00 -4.47
C HIS A 26 -22.66 -12.30 -3.69
N PRO A 27 -23.52 -13.32 -3.80
CA PRO A 27 -23.42 -14.52 -2.99
C PRO A 27 -22.34 -15.45 -3.55
N ILE A 28 -21.29 -15.69 -2.76
CA ILE A 28 -20.32 -16.75 -3.01
C ILE A 28 -21.07 -18.09 -3.00
N ARG A 29 -21.27 -18.67 -4.19
CA ARG A 29 -21.83 -20.00 -4.37
C ARG A 29 -20.68 -21.01 -4.42
N CYS A 30 -20.46 -21.71 -3.30
CA CYS A 30 -20.16 -23.15 -3.23
C CYS A 30 -19.77 -23.54 -1.79
N PHE A 31 -20.78 -23.71 -0.94
CA PHE A 31 -20.71 -24.66 0.17
C PHE A 31 -22.06 -25.37 0.20
N VAL A 32 -22.09 -26.66 -0.18
CA VAL A 32 -23.28 -27.48 0.03
C VAL A 32 -23.25 -27.91 1.50
N ALA A 33 -23.84 -27.09 2.34
CA ALA A 33 -24.39 -27.49 3.62
C ALA A 33 -25.64 -26.64 3.83
N SER A 34 -26.67 -27.24 4.39
CA SER A 34 -27.94 -26.63 4.78
C SER A 34 -27.74 -25.61 5.91
N THR A 35 -26.96 -24.56 5.67
CA THR A 35 -26.71 -23.49 6.63
C THR A 35 -27.99 -22.68 6.70
N GLN A 36 -28.70 -22.79 7.82
CA GLN A 36 -29.93 -22.03 8.03
C GLN A 36 -29.58 -20.54 7.93
N GLN A 37 -30.42 -19.73 7.29
CA GLN A 37 -30.21 -18.27 7.15
C GLN A 37 -29.81 -17.58 8.47
N GLY A 38 -30.26 -18.12 9.62
CA GLY A 38 -29.87 -17.66 10.94
C GLY A 38 -28.39 -17.88 11.33
N GLU A 39 -27.71 -18.90 10.82
CA GLU A 39 -26.28 -19.12 11.07
C GLU A 39 -25.41 -18.12 10.31
N LEU A 40 -25.77 -17.82 9.06
CA LEU A 40 -25.07 -16.81 8.26
C LEU A 40 -25.20 -15.41 8.90
N GLN A 41 -26.40 -15.08 9.40
CA GLN A 41 -26.64 -13.83 10.12
C GLN A 41 -25.81 -13.76 11.40
N ARG A 42 -25.75 -14.84 12.20
CA ARG A 42 -24.91 -14.91 13.40
C ARG A 42 -23.44 -14.72 13.08
N MET A 43 -22.93 -15.34 12.01
CA MET A 43 -21.54 -15.16 11.58
C MET A 43 -21.24 -13.72 11.16
N GLN A 44 -22.19 -13.04 10.49
CA GLN A 44 -22.06 -11.63 10.15
C GLN A 44 -22.05 -10.75 11.41
N ASP A 45 -22.96 -11.01 12.35
CA ASP A 45 -23.05 -10.27 13.61
C ASP A 45 -21.77 -10.46 14.44
N ASP A 46 -21.24 -11.68 14.51
CA ASP A 46 -19.97 -12.01 15.17
C ASP A 46 -18.79 -11.29 14.50
N TYR A 47 -18.73 -11.28 13.16
CA TYR A 47 -17.70 -10.55 12.42
C TYR A 47 -17.73 -9.05 12.74
N VAL A 48 -18.92 -8.43 12.67
CA VAL A 48 -19.10 -7.00 12.99
C VAL A 48 -18.72 -6.70 14.44
N TYR A 49 -19.11 -7.57 15.38
CA TYR A 49 -18.71 -7.46 16.78
C TYR A 49 -17.18 -7.53 16.95
N MET A 50 -16.52 -8.48 16.26
CA MET A 50 -15.07 -8.60 16.31
C MET A 50 -14.37 -7.38 15.69
N CYS A 51 -14.86 -6.86 14.56
CA CYS A 51 -14.36 -5.62 13.95
C CYS A 51 -14.42 -4.46 14.94
N LYS A 52 -15.59 -4.23 15.56
CA LYS A 52 -15.78 -3.18 16.56
C LYS A 52 -14.84 -3.35 17.75
N ARG A 53 -14.72 -4.58 18.28
CA ARG A 53 -13.81 -4.89 19.39
C ARG A 53 -12.34 -4.65 19.01
N CYS A 54 -11.95 -4.96 17.78
CA CYS A 54 -10.61 -4.68 17.25
C CYS A 54 -10.35 -3.18 17.15
N GLU A 55 -11.33 -2.39 16.70
CA GLU A 55 -11.21 -0.93 16.67
C GLU A 55 -11.11 -0.33 18.07
N ASP A 56 -11.96 -0.76 19.00
CA ASP A 56 -11.94 -0.28 20.39
C ASP A 56 -10.59 -0.61 21.05
N ARG A 57 -10.11 -1.85 20.87
CA ARG A 57 -8.76 -2.23 21.32
C ARG A 57 -7.68 -1.41 20.64
N ALA A 58 -7.80 -1.10 19.35
CA ALA A 58 -6.81 -0.28 18.64
C ALA A 58 -6.77 1.16 19.17
N ARG A 59 -7.92 1.71 19.61
CA ARG A 59 -8.02 3.02 20.29
C ARG A 59 -7.47 2.97 21.73
N GLU A 60 -7.66 1.86 22.43
CA GLU A 60 -7.15 1.64 23.79
C GLU A 60 -5.66 1.32 23.85
N MET A 61 -5.07 0.82 22.76
CA MET A 61 -3.64 0.58 22.68
C MET A 61 -2.91 1.92 22.81
N GLU A 62 -2.17 2.07 23.91
CA GLU A 62 -1.34 3.23 24.21
C GLU A 62 -0.56 3.70 22.97
N HIS A 63 -0.54 5.02 22.79
CA HIS A 63 0.31 5.67 21.81
C HIS A 63 1.74 5.20 22.06
N THR A 64 2.38 4.63 21.03
CA THR A 64 3.79 4.24 21.12
C THR A 64 4.60 5.41 21.64
N ASP A 65 5.44 5.18 22.65
CA ASP A 65 6.33 6.21 23.17
C ASP A 65 7.11 6.84 22.00
N PRO A 66 6.94 8.15 21.74
CA PRO A 66 7.59 8.82 20.61
C PRO A 66 9.12 8.81 20.73
N TYR A 67 9.67 8.54 21.91
CA TYR A 67 11.10 8.36 22.15
C TYR A 67 11.51 6.89 22.32
N GLY A 68 10.56 5.97 22.15
CA GLY A 68 10.78 4.54 22.28
C GLY A 68 11.69 3.99 21.19
N VAL A 69 12.74 3.27 21.60
CA VAL A 69 13.64 2.56 20.67
C VAL A 69 13.25 1.09 20.61
N PHE A 70 12.70 0.65 19.48
CA PHE A 70 12.29 -0.73 19.25
C PHE A 70 13.45 -1.58 18.75
N VAL A 71 13.54 -2.83 19.22
CA VAL A 71 14.66 -3.73 18.94
C VAL A 71 14.14 -4.98 18.23
N ASN A 72 14.61 -5.19 17.00
CA ASN A 72 14.39 -6.45 16.27
C ASN A 72 15.50 -7.47 16.56
N ASN A 73 16.76 -7.00 16.61
CA ASN A 73 17.96 -7.80 16.85
C ASN A 73 18.83 -7.15 17.94
N GLU A 74 19.59 -7.93 18.71
CA GLU A 74 20.53 -7.40 19.71
C GLU A 74 21.68 -6.63 19.06
N VAL A 75 21.94 -5.40 19.51
CA VAL A 75 23.08 -4.58 19.08
C VAL A 75 23.81 -4.02 20.31
N LYS A 76 25.14 -4.19 20.34
CA LYS A 76 25.99 -3.70 21.44
C LYS A 76 26.57 -2.32 21.11
N LEU A 77 25.82 -1.27 21.42
CA LEU A 77 26.19 0.12 21.11
C LEU A 77 27.57 0.53 21.65
N GLY A 78 28.00 -0.02 22.80
CA GLY A 78 29.33 0.27 23.36
C GLY A 78 30.53 -0.22 22.53
N LYS A 79 30.30 -1.04 21.50
CA LYS A 79 31.33 -1.47 20.54
C LYS A 79 31.33 -0.65 19.24
N LEU A 80 30.37 0.26 19.08
CA LEU A 80 30.27 1.11 17.90
C LEU A 80 31.03 2.41 18.15
N HIS A 81 31.95 2.76 17.24
CA HIS A 81 32.72 4.00 17.30
C HIS A 81 32.22 5.06 16.33
N ILE A 82 31.51 4.65 15.27
CA ILE A 82 31.07 5.52 14.19
C ILE A 82 29.57 5.29 13.97
N PHE A 83 28.82 6.38 13.89
CA PHE A 83 27.40 6.40 13.58
C PHE A 83 27.21 7.15 12.26
N GLY A 84 26.74 6.45 11.24
CA GLY A 84 26.33 7.06 9.98
C GLY A 84 24.82 7.30 9.99
N PHE A 85 24.40 8.49 9.62
CA PHE A 85 22.99 8.84 9.45
C PHE A 85 22.75 9.19 7.98
N ASP A 86 21.64 8.71 7.43
CA ASP A 86 21.11 9.25 6.19
C ASP A 86 20.60 10.68 6.42
N TYR A 87 20.46 11.47 5.36
CA TYR A 87 20.02 12.86 5.48
C TYR A 87 18.49 12.97 5.39
N ASP A 88 17.93 12.67 4.22
CA ASP A 88 16.51 12.85 3.94
C ASP A 88 15.64 11.87 4.72
N HIS A 89 14.58 12.37 5.35
CA HIS A 89 13.67 11.61 6.23
C HIS A 89 14.35 10.93 7.46
N THR A 90 15.63 11.23 7.73
CA THR A 90 16.34 10.75 8.93
C THR A 90 16.80 11.92 9.79
N LEU A 91 17.65 12.82 9.27
CA LEU A 91 18.03 14.05 9.95
C LEU A 91 17.13 15.21 9.56
N ALA A 92 16.74 15.28 8.28
CA ALA A 92 15.80 16.27 7.75
C ALA A 92 14.41 15.64 7.63
N THR A 93 13.50 16.02 8.54
CA THR A 93 12.10 15.62 8.48
C THR A 93 11.29 16.65 7.70
N TYR A 94 10.62 16.20 6.64
CA TYR A 94 9.79 17.05 5.79
C TYR A 94 8.34 17.11 6.27
N THR A 95 7.65 18.17 5.91
CA THR A 95 6.21 18.31 6.17
C THR A 95 5.39 17.57 5.10
N PRO A 96 4.11 17.25 5.35
CA PRO A 96 3.23 16.61 4.36
C PRO A 96 3.08 17.39 3.04
N ALA A 97 3.40 18.69 3.04
CA ALA A 97 3.36 19.52 1.83
C ALA A 97 4.37 19.05 0.76
N LEU A 98 5.43 18.34 1.15
CA LEU A 98 6.39 17.80 0.20
C LEU A 98 5.76 16.75 -0.73
N ASP A 99 4.89 15.89 -0.20
CA ASP A 99 4.27 14.81 -0.99
C ASP A 99 3.38 15.39 -2.10
N GLU A 100 2.57 16.40 -1.77
CA GLU A 100 1.76 17.14 -2.74
C GLU A 100 2.62 17.88 -3.77
N PHE A 101 3.71 18.50 -3.33
CA PHE A 101 4.64 19.18 -4.22
C PHE A 101 5.25 18.20 -5.26
N ILE A 102 5.75 17.05 -4.81
CA ILE A 102 6.32 16.03 -5.71
C ILE A 102 5.24 15.52 -6.68
N PHE A 103 4.00 15.34 -6.22
CA PHE A 103 2.89 14.91 -7.06
C PHE A 103 2.62 15.91 -8.19
N ASN A 104 2.47 17.19 -7.83
CA ASN A 104 2.18 18.25 -8.79
C ASN A 104 3.33 18.42 -9.79
N GLU A 105 4.58 18.37 -9.34
CA GLU A 105 5.74 18.49 -10.22
C GLU A 105 5.83 17.30 -11.20
N ALA A 106 5.58 16.08 -10.72
CA ALA A 106 5.56 14.89 -11.58
C ALA A 106 4.43 14.96 -12.63
N ARG A 107 3.21 15.33 -12.21
CA ARG A 107 2.06 15.52 -13.10
C ARG A 107 2.35 16.54 -14.19
N ASP A 108 2.84 17.71 -13.80
CA ASP A 108 3.16 18.81 -14.71
C ASP A 108 4.27 18.41 -15.70
N TRP A 109 5.29 17.69 -15.22
CA TRP A 109 6.37 17.18 -16.06
C TRP A 109 5.87 16.18 -17.11
N MET A 110 4.98 15.26 -16.74
CA MET A 110 4.40 14.30 -17.69
C MET A 110 3.62 14.98 -18.81
N VAL A 111 2.79 15.97 -18.47
CA VAL A 111 2.00 16.69 -19.49
C VAL A 111 2.92 17.52 -20.39
N ARG A 112 3.79 18.34 -19.80
CA ARG A 112 4.63 19.30 -20.55
C ARG A 112 5.74 18.62 -21.36
N GLN A 113 6.43 17.65 -20.78
CA GLN A 113 7.61 17.02 -21.38
C GLN A 113 7.27 15.71 -22.09
N MET A 114 6.47 14.85 -21.47
CA MET A 114 6.11 13.55 -22.07
C MET A 114 4.88 13.60 -22.99
N ARG A 115 4.17 14.74 -23.04
CA ARG A 115 2.99 14.95 -23.90
C ARG A 115 1.85 13.99 -23.58
N TYR A 116 1.65 13.74 -22.29
CA TYR A 116 0.46 13.06 -21.79
C TYR A 116 -0.77 13.99 -21.93
N PRO A 117 -2.00 13.43 -21.93
CA PRO A 117 -3.23 14.22 -22.08
C PRO A 117 -3.35 15.35 -21.05
N ASP A 118 -3.85 16.50 -21.47
CA ASP A 118 -3.98 17.69 -20.61
C ASP A 118 -4.97 17.47 -19.44
N ASP A 119 -5.92 16.54 -19.59
CA ASP A 119 -6.86 16.11 -18.54
C ASP A 119 -6.17 15.68 -17.24
N LEU A 120 -4.89 15.29 -17.30
CA LEU A 120 -4.11 14.96 -16.11
C LEU A 120 -3.89 16.16 -15.19
N LEU A 121 -3.89 17.40 -15.71
CA LEU A 121 -3.71 18.62 -14.90
C LEU A 121 -4.86 18.85 -13.92
N ASP A 122 -6.05 18.32 -14.21
CA ASP A 122 -7.21 18.40 -13.32
C ASP A 122 -7.13 17.43 -12.13
N MET A 123 -6.13 16.53 -12.12
CA MET A 123 -5.93 15.60 -11.01
C MET A 123 -5.31 16.31 -9.80
N ASN A 124 -5.95 16.12 -8.64
CA ASN A 124 -5.49 16.60 -7.35
C ASN A 124 -4.81 15.49 -6.54
N TYR A 125 -3.85 15.87 -5.71
CA TYR A 125 -3.20 14.96 -4.79
C TYR A 125 -4.17 14.49 -3.69
N ALA A 126 -4.20 13.19 -3.43
CA ALA A 126 -5.07 12.57 -2.42
C ALA A 126 -4.23 11.98 -1.27
N ALA A 127 -4.00 12.79 -0.23
CA ALA A 127 -3.13 12.43 0.90
C ALA A 127 -3.56 11.16 1.66
N ASP A 128 -4.86 10.88 1.71
CA ASP A 128 -5.41 9.77 2.48
C ASP A 128 -5.52 8.45 1.69
N PHE A 129 -5.17 8.46 0.39
CA PHE A 129 -5.33 7.28 -0.46
C PHE A 129 -4.15 6.31 -0.36
N ALA A 130 -2.94 6.80 -0.60
CA ALA A 130 -1.75 5.96 -0.64
C ALA A 130 -1.04 5.91 0.72
N ILE A 131 -0.67 4.71 1.16
CA ILE A 131 0.09 4.49 2.40
C ILE A 131 1.43 3.82 2.12
N ARG A 132 2.35 3.94 3.09
CA ARG A 132 3.66 3.29 3.01
C ARG A 132 3.56 1.78 2.83
N GLY A 133 4.38 1.25 1.91
CA GLY A 133 4.52 -0.18 1.69
C GLY A 133 3.33 -0.81 0.98
N LEU A 134 2.67 -0.08 0.08
CA LEU A 134 1.86 -0.66 -0.99
C LEU A 134 2.77 -1.17 -2.10
N HIS A 135 2.34 -2.24 -2.76
CA HIS A 135 3.01 -2.78 -3.94
C HIS A 135 2.26 -2.34 -5.20
N PHE A 136 3.00 -1.80 -6.17
CA PHE A 136 2.46 -1.38 -7.46
C PHE A 136 2.97 -2.32 -8.57
N ASP A 137 2.05 -3.00 -9.24
CA ASP A 137 2.34 -3.81 -10.42
C ASP A 137 2.26 -2.93 -11.67
N ALA A 138 3.41 -2.44 -12.14
CA ALA A 138 3.48 -1.54 -13.29
C ALA A 138 3.00 -2.19 -14.60
N LYS A 139 3.04 -3.52 -14.72
CA LYS A 139 2.62 -4.22 -15.94
C LYS A 139 1.10 -4.24 -16.09
N ARG A 140 0.40 -4.39 -14.96
CA ARG A 140 -1.06 -4.57 -14.93
C ARG A 140 -1.81 -3.33 -14.43
N GLY A 141 -1.12 -2.41 -13.78
CA GLY A 141 -1.69 -1.18 -13.22
C GLY A 141 -2.46 -1.39 -11.92
N TYR A 142 -2.07 -2.40 -11.11
CA TYR A 142 -2.70 -2.67 -9.82
C TYR A 142 -1.85 -2.14 -8.66
N LEU A 143 -2.52 -1.57 -7.66
CA LEU A 143 -1.95 -1.15 -6.38
C LEU A 143 -2.57 -1.99 -5.27
N MET A 144 -1.76 -2.58 -4.40
CA MET A 144 -2.27 -3.54 -3.40
C MET A 144 -1.35 -3.67 -2.18
N LYS A 145 -1.88 -4.16 -1.06
CA LYS A 145 -1.08 -4.55 0.10
C LYS A 145 -0.63 -6.01 -0.04
N VAL A 146 0.64 -6.24 0.22
CA VAL A 146 1.27 -7.57 0.17
C VAL A 146 1.89 -7.86 1.54
N ASP A 147 1.73 -9.09 2.01
CA ASP A 147 2.32 -9.54 3.28
C ASP A 147 3.80 -9.96 3.12
N ALA A 148 4.44 -10.35 4.23
CA ALA A 148 5.82 -10.81 4.24
C ALA A 148 6.05 -12.15 3.50
N PHE A 149 4.98 -12.90 3.24
CA PHE A 149 4.98 -14.18 2.52
C PHE A 149 4.50 -14.04 1.07
N HIS A 150 4.41 -12.80 0.57
CA HIS A 150 4.00 -12.47 -0.79
C HIS A 150 2.53 -12.76 -1.12
N ASN A 151 1.67 -12.88 -0.10
CA ASN A 151 0.24 -12.95 -0.31
C ASN A 151 -0.36 -11.54 -0.42
N ILE A 152 -1.23 -11.38 -1.41
CA ILE A 152 -2.06 -10.21 -1.65
C ILE A 152 -3.18 -10.20 -0.62
N GLN A 153 -3.37 -9.06 0.04
CA GLN A 153 -4.61 -8.79 0.76
C GLN A 153 -5.67 -8.39 -0.27
N LEU A 154 -6.47 -9.36 -0.72
CA LEU A 154 -7.35 -9.22 -1.89
C LEU A 154 -8.35 -8.06 -1.77
N ASP A 155 -8.75 -7.69 -0.56
CA ASP A 155 -9.66 -6.55 -0.30
C ASP A 155 -8.96 -5.17 -0.40
N THR A 156 -7.66 -5.14 -0.67
CA THR A 156 -6.86 -3.89 -0.76
C THR A 156 -6.48 -3.55 -2.20
N VAL A 157 -6.91 -4.34 -3.18
CA VAL A 157 -6.51 -4.20 -4.57
C VAL A 157 -7.26 -3.04 -5.23
N HIS A 158 -6.51 -2.14 -5.85
CA HIS A 158 -7.02 -0.99 -6.59
C HIS A 158 -6.45 -0.97 -8.00
N ARG A 159 -7.26 -0.48 -8.95
CA ARG A 159 -6.83 -0.08 -10.29
C ARG A 159 -7.18 1.38 -10.45
N GLY A 160 -6.19 2.23 -10.67
CA GLY A 160 -6.42 3.66 -10.45
C GLY A 160 -6.76 3.94 -8.98
N LEU A 161 -7.67 4.88 -8.77
CA LEU A 161 -8.30 5.14 -7.48
C LEU A 161 -9.50 4.22 -7.22
N THR A 162 -9.80 3.29 -8.12
CA THR A 162 -10.99 2.44 -8.07
C THR A 162 -10.66 1.12 -7.36
N PRO A 163 -11.40 0.76 -6.29
CA PRO A 163 -11.25 -0.54 -5.66
C PRO A 163 -11.71 -1.64 -6.61
N VAL A 164 -11.01 -2.76 -6.56
CA VAL A 164 -11.25 -3.93 -7.41
C VAL A 164 -11.97 -4.99 -6.59
N SER A 165 -12.94 -5.68 -7.18
CA SER A 165 -13.68 -6.71 -6.47
C SER A 165 -12.78 -7.91 -6.12
N TYR A 166 -13.19 -8.67 -5.10
CA TYR A 166 -12.48 -9.89 -4.71
C TYR A 166 -12.36 -10.89 -5.88
N GLU A 167 -13.44 -11.09 -6.64
CA GLU A 167 -13.48 -12.03 -7.76
C GLU A 167 -12.55 -11.59 -8.89
N GLU A 168 -12.54 -10.30 -9.24
CA GLU A 168 -11.64 -9.76 -10.26
C GLU A 168 -10.17 -9.87 -9.80
N SER A 169 -9.88 -9.55 -8.54
CA SER A 169 -8.54 -9.65 -7.97
C SER A 169 -8.01 -11.08 -8.03
N LEU A 170 -8.82 -12.06 -7.64
CA LEU A 170 -8.46 -13.47 -7.68
C LEU A 170 -8.21 -13.95 -9.12
N ALA A 171 -9.04 -13.52 -10.06
CA ALA A 171 -8.89 -13.83 -11.48
C ALA A 171 -7.63 -13.19 -12.08
N ALA A 172 -7.32 -11.94 -11.72
CA ALA A 172 -6.17 -11.21 -12.22
C ALA A 172 -4.83 -11.85 -11.79
N PHE A 173 -4.73 -12.31 -10.54
CA PHE A 173 -3.50 -12.86 -9.98
C PHE A 173 -3.43 -14.38 -9.96
N HIS A 174 -4.46 -15.07 -10.46
CA HIS A 174 -4.58 -16.54 -10.46
C HIS A 174 -4.37 -17.15 -9.07
N GLY A 175 -4.92 -16.49 -8.05
CA GLY A 175 -4.69 -16.81 -6.65
C GLY A 175 -4.37 -15.57 -5.83
N ASN A 176 -3.94 -15.79 -4.59
CA ASN A 176 -3.56 -14.75 -3.65
C ASN A 176 -2.03 -14.57 -3.54
N HIS A 177 -1.21 -15.41 -4.17
CA HIS A 177 0.24 -15.38 -3.99
C HIS A 177 0.95 -14.77 -5.20
N LEU A 178 1.78 -13.77 -4.94
CA LEU A 178 2.66 -13.18 -5.96
C LEU A 178 4.00 -13.91 -6.01
N PRO A 179 4.46 -14.36 -7.19
CA PRO A 179 5.80 -14.91 -7.31
C PRO A 179 6.83 -13.80 -7.02
N SER A 180 7.96 -14.20 -6.42
CA SER A 180 9.03 -13.27 -6.04
C SER A 180 9.60 -12.47 -7.22
N THR A 181 9.48 -12.98 -8.45
CA THR A 181 9.84 -12.28 -9.68
C THR A 181 8.97 -11.07 -9.96
N SER A 182 7.68 -11.11 -9.61
CA SER A 182 6.75 -9.98 -9.78
C SER A 182 7.03 -8.88 -8.75
N LEU A 183 7.51 -9.23 -7.56
CA LEU A 183 7.85 -8.28 -6.50
C LEU A 183 9.18 -7.56 -6.76
N LYS A 184 10.13 -8.24 -7.40
CA LYS A 184 11.44 -7.69 -7.78
C LYS A 184 11.39 -6.90 -9.09
N GLN A 185 10.31 -6.17 -9.38
CA GLN A 185 10.33 -5.14 -10.43
C GLN A 185 11.29 -4.03 -9.99
N GLN A 186 12.58 -4.28 -10.14
CA GLN A 186 13.62 -3.28 -10.05
C GLN A 186 13.42 -2.35 -11.24
N ILE A 187 13.25 -1.07 -10.96
CA ILE A 187 13.65 -0.03 -11.89
C ILE A 187 15.16 -0.19 -12.01
N SER A 188 15.63 -0.94 -13.02
CA SER A 188 17.06 -1.14 -13.23
C SER A 188 17.69 0.21 -13.62
N PRO A 189 18.66 0.75 -12.86
CA PRO A 189 19.43 1.91 -13.27
C PRO A 189 20.48 1.43 -14.27
N GLY A 190 20.11 1.31 -15.56
CA GLY A 190 21.03 0.66 -16.51
C GLY A 190 20.63 0.59 -17.98
N SER A 191 19.54 1.21 -18.41
CA SER A 191 19.41 1.56 -19.83
C SER A 191 19.70 3.06 -19.96
N GLY A 192 20.96 3.38 -20.24
CA GLY A 192 21.32 4.71 -20.69
C GLY A 192 20.41 5.08 -21.86
N LEU A 193 19.78 6.25 -21.75
CA LEU A 193 19.17 6.95 -22.87
C LEU A 193 20.28 7.26 -23.87
N SER A 194 20.66 6.27 -24.69
CA SER A 194 21.39 6.54 -25.92
C SER A 194 20.43 7.28 -26.83
N ALA A 195 20.74 8.54 -27.09
CA ALA A 195 20.08 9.35 -28.09
C ALA A 195 20.05 8.59 -29.42
N SER A 196 18.90 8.01 -29.74
CA SER A 196 18.53 7.64 -31.09
C SER A 196 17.06 7.98 -31.27
N SER A 197 16.83 8.68 -32.38
CA SER A 197 15.65 9.34 -32.92
C SER A 197 14.24 8.93 -32.45
N PRO A 198 13.27 9.87 -32.46
CA PRO A 198 11.96 9.70 -31.86
C PRO A 198 11.02 8.90 -32.78
N SER A 199 10.95 7.60 -32.60
CA SER A 199 9.78 6.81 -33.00
C SER A 199 8.98 6.49 -31.73
N LYS A 200 8.12 7.44 -31.36
CA LYS A 200 7.15 7.33 -30.27
C LYS A 200 6.21 6.15 -30.53
N VAL A 201 6.35 5.08 -29.76
CA VAL A 201 5.22 4.22 -29.41
C VAL A 201 5.07 4.35 -27.90
N CYS A 202 4.17 5.23 -27.48
CA CYS A 202 3.64 5.17 -26.11
C CYS A 202 3.12 3.75 -25.91
N PRO A 203 3.44 3.08 -24.79
CA PRO A 203 2.67 1.92 -24.36
C PRO A 203 1.21 2.39 -24.34
N GLN A 204 0.39 1.81 -25.22
CA GLN A 204 -1.04 2.09 -25.21
C GLN A 204 -1.58 1.46 -23.93
N PHE A 205 -1.66 2.25 -22.87
CA PHE A 205 -2.54 1.92 -21.76
C PHE A 205 -3.96 1.90 -22.32
N PRO A 206 -4.75 0.83 -22.12
CA PRO A 206 -6.14 0.82 -22.55
C PRO A 206 -6.83 2.06 -21.96
N SER A 207 -7.70 2.70 -22.74
CA SER A 207 -8.31 4.01 -22.50
C SER A 207 -9.05 4.18 -21.16
N ASN A 208 -9.15 3.12 -20.36
CA ASN A 208 -9.79 3.07 -19.06
C ASN A 208 -8.79 2.95 -17.89
N ILE A 209 -7.48 3.11 -18.12
CA ILE A 209 -6.45 3.08 -17.08
C ILE A 209 -5.83 4.47 -16.96
N HIS A 210 -6.20 5.20 -15.91
CA HIS A 210 -5.48 6.40 -15.51
C HIS A 210 -4.12 6.00 -14.93
N PRO A 211 -3.01 6.62 -15.37
CA PRO A 211 -1.70 6.35 -14.80
C PRO A 211 -1.68 6.83 -13.34
N ILE A 212 -1.60 5.88 -12.39
CA ILE A 212 -1.30 6.23 -11.01
C ILE A 212 0.21 6.34 -10.88
N TYR A 213 0.67 7.53 -10.55
CA TYR A 213 1.98 7.69 -9.93
C TYR A 213 1.78 7.68 -8.43
N CYS A 214 1.97 6.52 -7.81
CA CYS A 214 1.93 6.40 -6.36
C CYS A 214 3.20 7.02 -5.78
N ILE A 215 3.09 8.24 -5.27
CA ILE A 215 4.04 8.73 -4.27
C ILE A 215 3.62 8.06 -2.97
N VAL A 216 4.42 7.08 -2.56
CA VAL A 216 4.17 6.29 -1.36
C VAL A 216 4.52 7.16 -0.16
N ASN A 217 3.51 7.69 0.54
CA ASN A 217 3.68 8.56 1.70
C ASN A 217 4.60 7.91 2.75
N ASN A 218 5.62 8.64 3.17
CA ASN A 218 6.61 8.21 4.16
C ASN A 218 6.15 8.61 5.58
N HIS A 219 4.99 8.12 6.02
CA HIS A 219 4.60 8.28 7.42
C HIS A 219 5.39 7.27 8.28
N GLY A 220 6.29 7.79 9.11
CA GLY A 220 6.89 7.10 10.25
C GLY A 220 5.98 7.15 11.48
#